data_AF-A0A0R3B8V1-F1
#
_entry.id   AF-A0A0R3B8V1-F1
#
_cell.length_a   1.000
_cell.length_b   1.000
_cell.length_c   1.000
_cell.angle_alpha   90.00
_cell.angle_beta   90.00
_cell.angle_gamma   90.00
#
_symmetry.space_group_name_H-M   'P 1'
#
loop_
_entity.id
_entity.type
_entity.pdbx_description
1 polymer ?
#
loop_
_entity_poly.entity_id
_entity_poly.type
_entity_poly.pdbx_seq_one_letter_code
_entity_poly.pdbx_strand_id
1 'polypeptide(L)'
;MRRLAVFLLTACLGVSAMAADAIDSKRQKEFGDITVHYNTFTSSFLQPDTAQAVGVVRSKNKGLINVTVIKGVTPVAAQVTGTIKDLSGRSEILTFKQITEKGAIYYLAPYNVPQQEVRVFTINVETGGKAHGFQFNQELFPAD
;
A
#
# COMPACT_ATOMS: atom_id res chain seq x y z
N MET A 1 24.85 43.62 27.60
CA MET A 1 24.89 42.18 27.94
C MET A 1 23.52 41.51 28.14
N ARG A 2 22.35 42.18 27.94
CA ARG A 2 21.03 41.56 28.17
C ARG A 2 20.11 41.44 26.93
N ARG A 3 20.53 41.98 25.78
CA ARG A 3 19.76 41.89 24.51
C ARG A 3 20.35 40.87 23.52
N LEU A 4 21.64 40.52 23.66
CA LEU A 4 22.26 39.42 22.91
C LEU A 4 21.67 38.06 23.29
N ALA A 5 21.16 37.92 24.52
CA ALA A 5 20.51 36.70 25.00
C ALA A 5 19.12 36.46 24.36
N VAL A 6 18.49 37.49 23.79
CA VAL A 6 17.15 37.37 23.16
C VAL A 6 17.26 36.79 21.74
N PHE A 7 18.39 36.98 21.07
CA PHE A 7 18.64 36.41 19.74
C PHE A 7 18.99 34.91 19.76
N LEU A 8 19.44 34.37 20.90
CA LEU A 8 19.72 32.94 21.03
C LEU A 8 18.50 32.09 21.38
N LEU A 9 17.38 32.70 21.82
CA LEU A 9 16.17 31.95 22.19
C LEU A 9 15.21 31.74 21.02
N THR A 10 15.40 32.43 19.89
CA THR A 10 14.58 32.32 18.67
C THR A 10 15.09 31.26 17.68
N ALA A 11 16.26 30.66 17.93
CA ALA A 11 16.87 29.66 17.05
C ALA A 11 16.39 28.22 17.27
N CYS A 12 15.60 27.94 18.32
CA CYS A 12 15.21 26.56 18.69
C CYS A 12 13.80 26.14 18.25
N LEU A 13 13.07 26.95 17.48
CA LEU A 13 11.72 26.62 16.98
C LEU A 13 11.69 26.16 15.51
N GLY A 14 12.86 26.02 14.89
CA GLY A 14 12.98 25.58 13.50
C GLY A 14 13.09 24.07 13.35
N VAL A 15 12.11 23.49 12.65
CA VAL A 15 12.22 22.21 11.92
C VAL A 15 12.09 20.93 12.76
N SER A 16 10.93 20.73 13.37
CA SER A 16 10.31 19.40 13.42
C SER A 16 9.27 19.29 12.29
N ALA A 17 9.73 19.49 11.05
CA ALA A 17 8.98 19.03 9.89
C ALA A 17 8.98 17.51 9.95
N MET A 18 7.90 16.95 10.50
CA MET A 18 7.56 15.54 10.32
C MET A 18 7.56 15.29 8.82
N ALA A 19 8.60 14.61 8.32
CA ALA A 19 8.64 14.15 6.95
C ALA A 19 7.49 13.15 6.81
N ALA A 20 6.34 13.61 6.35
CA ALA A 20 5.35 12.73 5.78
C ALA A 20 6.04 12.11 4.57
N ASP A 21 6.37 10.81 4.66
CA ASP A 21 6.96 10.07 3.55
C ASP A 21 6.16 10.37 2.29
N ALA A 22 6.82 10.97 1.30
CA ALA A 22 6.19 11.32 0.04
C ALA A 22 5.61 10.05 -0.57
N ILE A 23 4.34 10.09 -0.99
CA ILE A 23 3.70 8.96 -1.67
C ILE A 23 4.48 8.69 -2.95
N ASP A 24 5.09 7.50 -3.01
CA ASP A 24 5.88 7.06 -4.17
C ASP A 24 4.98 7.01 -5.41
N SER A 25 5.14 7.99 -6.29
CA SER A 25 4.33 8.14 -7.49
C SER A 25 4.51 6.98 -8.48
N LYS A 26 5.63 6.25 -8.42
CA LYS A 26 5.88 5.08 -9.26
C LYS A 26 5.08 3.86 -8.82
N ARG A 27 4.60 3.83 -7.58
CA ARG A 27 3.78 2.73 -7.04
C ARG A 27 4.47 1.36 -7.21
N GLN A 28 5.78 1.34 -7.01
CA GLN A 28 6.60 0.14 -7.08
C GLN A 28 7.68 0.13 -6.00
N LYS A 29 8.20 -1.05 -5.64
CA LYS A 29 9.41 -1.23 -4.83
C LYS A 29 10.35 -2.23 -5.48
N GLU A 30 11.62 -1.89 -5.53
CA GLU A 30 12.67 -2.67 -6.18
C GLU A 30 13.56 -3.34 -5.12
N PHE A 31 13.82 -4.63 -5.32
CA PHE A 31 14.65 -5.49 -4.48
C PHE A 31 15.60 -6.30 -5.37
N GLY A 32 16.67 -5.67 -5.83
CA GLY A 32 17.58 -6.29 -6.81
C GLY A 32 16.89 -6.50 -8.15
N ASP A 33 16.73 -7.75 -8.56
CA ASP A 33 16.04 -8.11 -9.81
C ASP A 33 14.51 -8.26 -9.65
N ILE A 34 13.99 -8.16 -8.43
CA ILE A 34 12.56 -8.21 -8.13
C ILE A 34 11.98 -6.79 -8.08
N THR A 35 10.91 -6.57 -8.82
CA THR A 35 10.08 -5.36 -8.74
C THR A 35 8.67 -5.74 -8.29
N VAL A 36 8.21 -5.10 -7.21
CA VAL A 36 6.85 -5.25 -6.70
C VAL A 36 6.05 -4.02 -7.08
N HIS A 37 5.09 -4.17 -7.99
CA HIS A 37 4.10 -3.12 -8.28
C HIS A 37 2.91 -3.28 -7.35
N TYR A 38 2.37 -2.17 -6.88
CA TYR A 38 1.21 -2.16 -6.00
C TYR A 38 0.30 -0.99 -6.28
N ASN A 39 -1.01 -1.20 -6.26
CA ASN A 39 -1.98 -0.12 -6.36
C ASN A 39 -3.23 -0.43 -5.55
N THR A 40 -4.00 0.62 -5.26
CA THR A 40 -5.28 0.52 -4.57
C THR A 40 -6.37 1.12 -5.44
N PHE A 41 -7.56 0.52 -5.41
CA PHE A 41 -8.74 1.00 -6.13
C PHE A 41 -10.01 0.46 -5.47
N THR A 42 -11.17 1.01 -5.82
CA THR A 42 -12.46 0.52 -5.28
C THR A 42 -12.87 -0.77 -5.98
N SER A 43 -13.38 -1.73 -5.21
CA SER A 43 -13.76 -3.06 -5.73
C SER A 43 -14.86 -3.02 -6.79
N SER A 44 -15.61 -1.91 -6.89
CA SER A 44 -16.58 -1.67 -7.98
C SER A 44 -15.93 -1.68 -9.38
N PHE A 45 -14.64 -1.37 -9.49
CA PHE A 45 -13.90 -1.40 -10.75
C PHE A 45 -13.51 -2.80 -11.22
N LEU A 46 -13.58 -3.83 -10.36
CA LEU A 46 -13.40 -5.20 -10.83
C LEU A 46 -14.49 -5.56 -11.84
N GLN A 47 -14.10 -6.28 -12.90
CA GLN A 47 -15.08 -6.92 -13.76
C GLN A 47 -15.87 -7.97 -12.95
N PRO A 48 -17.17 -8.19 -13.27
CA PRO A 48 -18.01 -9.14 -12.52
C PRO A 48 -17.37 -10.52 -12.38
N ASP A 49 -16.81 -11.02 -13.47
CA ASP A 49 -16.22 -12.34 -13.62
C ASP A 49 -14.96 -12.49 -12.73
N THR A 50 -14.08 -11.48 -12.76
CA THR A 50 -12.90 -11.40 -11.88
C THR A 50 -13.31 -11.35 -10.42
N ALA A 51 -14.30 -10.51 -10.07
CA ALA A 51 -14.79 -10.37 -8.71
C ALA A 51 -15.37 -11.70 -8.18
N GLN A 52 -16.10 -12.44 -9.02
CA GLN A 52 -16.60 -13.77 -8.70
C GLN A 52 -15.46 -14.77 -8.49
N ALA A 53 -14.45 -14.78 -9.38
CA ALA A 53 -13.31 -15.69 -9.29
C ALA A 53 -12.52 -15.51 -7.98
N VAL A 54 -12.41 -14.29 -7.46
CA VAL A 54 -11.80 -14.03 -6.13
C VAL A 54 -12.80 -13.92 -4.99
N GLY A 55 -14.10 -14.14 -5.21
CA GLY A 55 -15.11 -14.01 -4.17
C GLY A 55 -15.09 -12.64 -3.48
N VAL A 56 -14.83 -11.57 -4.25
CA VAL A 56 -14.86 -10.18 -3.77
C VAL A 56 -16.22 -9.58 -4.12
N VAL A 57 -16.90 -9.03 -3.12
CA VAL A 57 -18.13 -8.26 -3.35
C VAL A 57 -17.75 -6.90 -3.93
N ARG A 58 -18.26 -6.59 -5.12
CA ARG A 58 -18.12 -5.26 -5.75
C ARG A 58 -18.93 -4.25 -4.93
N SER A 59 -18.25 -3.27 -4.35
CA SER A 59 -18.87 -2.25 -3.49
C SER A 59 -18.08 -0.95 -3.54
N LYS A 60 -18.80 0.17 -3.41
CA LYS A 60 -18.21 1.51 -3.32
C LYS A 60 -17.43 1.74 -2.02
N ASN A 61 -17.79 1.02 -0.95
CA ASN A 61 -17.17 1.14 0.38
C ASN A 61 -16.10 0.06 0.64
N LYS A 62 -15.69 -0.66 -0.40
CA LYS A 62 -14.64 -1.67 -0.32
C LYS A 62 -13.50 -1.28 -1.25
N GLY A 63 -12.35 -1.06 -0.66
CA GLY A 63 -11.10 -0.95 -1.39
C GLY A 63 -10.54 -2.34 -1.72
N LEU A 64 -9.67 -2.36 -2.71
CA LEU A 64 -8.91 -3.52 -3.14
C LEU A 64 -7.47 -3.09 -3.34
N ILE A 65 -6.54 -3.81 -2.73
CA ILE A 65 -5.12 -3.70 -3.05
C ILE A 65 -4.80 -4.79 -4.07
N ASN A 66 -4.05 -4.42 -5.10
CA ASN A 66 -3.45 -5.33 -6.05
C ASN A 66 -1.93 -5.25 -5.93
N VAL A 67 -1.29 -6.42 -5.88
CA VAL A 67 0.16 -6.58 -5.86
C VAL A 67 0.58 -7.47 -7.02
N THR A 68 1.64 -7.09 -7.73
CA THR A 68 2.25 -7.87 -8.81
C THR A 68 3.75 -7.95 -8.58
N VAL A 69 4.33 -9.14 -8.80
CA VAL A 69 5.75 -9.39 -8.58
C VAL A 69 6.40 -9.76 -9.90
N ILE A 70 7.41 -9.00 -10.30
CA ILE A 70 8.12 -9.15 -11.57
C ILE A 70 9.60 -9.40 -11.27
N LYS A 71 10.20 -10.37 -11.96
CA LYS A 71 11.65 -10.59 -11.97
C LYS A 71 12.20 -10.17 -13.33
N GLY A 72 12.92 -9.05 -13.38
CA GLY A 72 13.29 -8.41 -14.64
C GLY A 72 12.05 -7.96 -15.43
N VAL A 73 11.64 -8.76 -16.42
CA VAL A 73 10.44 -8.51 -17.26
C VAL A 73 9.39 -9.62 -17.15
N THR A 74 9.63 -10.64 -16.31
CA THR A 74 8.79 -11.83 -16.23
C THR A 74 7.97 -11.81 -14.94
N PRO A 75 6.63 -11.93 -14.99
CA PRO A 75 5.82 -12.15 -13.81
C PRO A 75 6.23 -13.44 -13.08
N VAL A 76 6.38 -13.39 -11.76
CA VAL A 76 6.78 -14.56 -10.96
C VAL A 76 5.78 -14.82 -9.85
N ALA A 77 5.57 -16.10 -9.55
CA ALA A 77 4.78 -16.50 -8.40
C ALA A 77 5.48 -16.12 -7.10
N ALA A 78 4.70 -15.68 -6.12
CA ALA A 78 5.14 -15.30 -4.80
C ALA A 78 4.07 -15.66 -3.74
N GLN A 79 4.49 -15.71 -2.49
CA GLN A 79 3.56 -15.64 -1.36
C GLN A 79 3.46 -14.17 -0.94
N VAL A 80 2.25 -13.61 -0.99
CA VAL A 80 2.01 -12.22 -0.61
C VAL A 80 1.17 -12.19 0.67
N THR A 81 1.68 -11.50 1.67
CA THR A 81 0.97 -11.25 2.94
C THR A 81 1.01 -9.76 3.25
N GLY A 82 0.13 -9.31 4.13
CA GLY A 82 0.16 -7.92 4.55
C GLY A 82 -0.89 -7.55 5.57
N THR A 83 -0.76 -6.33 6.05
CA THR A 83 -1.72 -5.69 6.94
C THR A 83 -2.03 -4.29 6.47
N ILE A 84 -3.18 -3.78 6.90
CA ILE A 84 -3.57 -2.39 6.76
C ILE A 84 -3.86 -1.81 8.14
N LYS A 85 -3.30 -0.64 8.44
CA LYS A 85 -3.40 0.00 9.74
C LYS A 85 -3.93 1.42 9.61
N ASP A 86 -4.89 1.78 10.44
CA ASP A 86 -5.38 3.16 10.54
C ASP A 86 -4.51 4.01 11.48
N LEU A 87 -4.73 5.33 11.47
CA LEU A 87 -3.97 6.26 12.30
C LEU A 87 -4.27 6.12 13.80
N SER A 88 -5.36 5.45 14.19
CA SER A 88 -5.66 5.13 15.60
C SER A 88 -4.86 3.94 16.12
N GLY A 89 -4.17 3.24 15.23
CA GLY A 89 -3.33 2.09 15.56
C GLY A 89 -3.98 0.73 15.32
N ARG A 90 -5.26 0.69 14.96
CA ARG A 90 -5.98 -0.55 14.68
C ARG A 90 -5.51 -1.13 13.36
N SER A 91 -5.18 -2.42 13.37
CA SER A 91 -4.63 -3.14 12.22
C SER A 91 -5.54 -4.30 11.83
N GLU A 92 -5.67 -4.51 10.53
CA GLU A 92 -6.42 -5.62 9.92
C GLU A 92 -5.47 -6.43 9.02
N ILE A 93 -5.66 -7.75 8.97
CA ILE A 93 -4.91 -8.64 8.07
C ILE A 93 -5.52 -8.57 6.67
N LEU A 94 -4.67 -8.48 5.65
CA LEU A 94 -5.07 -8.54 4.25
C LEU A 94 -5.00 -9.99 3.75
N THR A 95 -6.16 -10.56 3.40
CA THR A 95 -6.23 -11.91 2.82
C THR A 95 -6.09 -11.84 1.31
N PHE A 96 -4.89 -12.12 0.80
CA PHE A 96 -4.60 -12.10 -0.62
C PHE A 96 -5.10 -13.36 -1.33
N LYS A 97 -5.66 -13.17 -2.52
CA LYS A 97 -5.98 -14.23 -3.47
C LYS A 97 -5.22 -14.02 -4.77
N GLN A 98 -4.63 -15.10 -5.27
CA GLN A 98 -3.92 -15.08 -6.55
C GLN A 98 -4.91 -15.24 -7.70
N ILE A 99 -4.76 -14.42 -8.75
CA ILE A 99 -5.40 -14.60 -10.06
C ILE A 99 -4.30 -14.61 -11.11
N THR A 100 -4.50 -15.40 -12.17
CA THR A 100 -3.71 -15.29 -13.39
C THR A 100 -4.62 -14.86 -14.54
N GLU A 101 -4.32 -13.73 -15.16
CA GLU A 101 -5.09 -13.19 -16.29
C GLU A 101 -4.15 -12.67 -17.36
N LYS A 102 -4.35 -13.09 -18.62
CA LYS A 102 -3.56 -12.65 -19.79
C LYS A 102 -2.03 -12.76 -19.58
N GLY A 103 -1.58 -13.77 -18.84
CA GLY A 103 -0.16 -14.00 -18.54
C GLY A 103 0.42 -13.18 -17.39
N ALA A 104 -0.37 -12.32 -16.73
CA ALA A 104 0.01 -11.62 -15.50
C ALA A 104 -0.48 -12.38 -14.26
N ILE A 105 0.24 -12.22 -13.14
CA ILE A 105 -0.12 -12.78 -11.82
C ILE A 105 -0.46 -11.63 -10.87
N TYR A 106 -1.68 -11.61 -10.38
CA TYR A 106 -2.20 -10.60 -9.47
C TYR A 106 -2.48 -11.21 -8.10
N TYR A 107 -2.14 -10.47 -7.05
CA TYR A 107 -2.52 -10.79 -5.68
C TYR A 107 -3.48 -9.71 -5.19
N LEU A 108 -4.74 -10.07 -5.01
CA LEU A 108 -5.82 -9.15 -4.65
C LEU A 108 -6.28 -9.37 -3.22
N ALA A 109 -6.38 -8.31 -2.43
CA ALA A 109 -6.98 -8.36 -1.09
C ALA A 109 -7.99 -7.22 -0.88
N PRO A 110 -9.24 -7.52 -0.48
CA PRO A 110 -10.22 -6.50 -0.16
C PRO A 110 -10.04 -5.94 1.25
N TYR A 111 -10.44 -4.68 1.45
CA TYR A 111 -10.52 -4.03 2.76
C TYR A 111 -11.68 -3.02 2.78
N ASN A 112 -12.14 -2.62 3.97
CA ASN A 112 -13.25 -1.67 4.10
C ASN A 112 -12.75 -0.22 4.07
N VAL A 113 -13.47 0.65 3.35
CA VAL A 113 -13.23 2.10 3.28
C VAL A 113 -14.57 2.81 3.51
N PRO A 114 -15.03 2.94 4.78
CA PRO A 114 -16.33 3.54 5.08
C PRO A 114 -16.33 5.07 4.92
N GLN A 115 -15.15 5.69 4.95
CA GLN A 115 -14.95 7.13 4.83
C GLN A 115 -13.57 7.42 4.26
N GLN A 116 -13.32 8.69 3.93
CA GLN A 116 -11.98 9.12 3.53
C GLN A 116 -11.02 9.07 4.72
N GLU A 117 -9.87 8.42 4.55
CA GLU A 117 -8.84 8.31 5.59
C GLU A 117 -7.48 7.91 5.01
N VAL A 118 -6.41 8.21 5.74
CA VAL A 118 -5.06 7.70 5.43
C VAL A 118 -4.83 6.41 6.20
N ARG A 119 -4.41 5.36 5.50
CA ARG A 119 -3.98 4.09 6.11
C ARG A 119 -2.58 3.70 5.68
N VAL A 120 -1.91 2.95 6.54
CA VAL A 120 -0.58 2.41 6.31
C VAL A 120 -0.71 0.95 5.89
N PHE A 121 -0.21 0.63 4.71
CA PHE A 121 -0.11 -0.74 4.22
C PHE A 121 1.27 -1.28 4.57
N THR A 122 1.32 -2.51 5.08
CA THR A 122 2.56 -3.29 5.21
C THR A 122 2.43 -4.53 4.35
N ILE A 123 3.32 -4.69 3.38
CA ILE A 123 3.30 -5.79 2.41
C ILE A 123 4.59 -6.58 2.53
N ASN A 124 4.46 -7.90 2.60
CA ASN A 124 5.58 -8.83 2.50
C ASN A 124 5.37 -9.73 1.30
N VAL A 125 6.41 -9.86 0.49
CA VAL A 125 6.46 -10.69 -0.71
C VAL A 125 7.58 -11.70 -0.54
N GLU A 126 7.25 -12.99 -0.60
CA GLU A 126 8.24 -14.06 -0.58
C GLU A 126 8.30 -14.74 -1.96
N THR A 127 9.47 -14.74 -2.59
CA THR A 127 9.70 -15.43 -3.87
C THR A 127 11.14 -15.91 -3.96
N GLY A 128 11.36 -17.07 -4.58
CA GLY A 128 12.70 -17.67 -4.71
C GLY A 128 13.42 -17.90 -3.37
N GLY A 129 12.67 -18.13 -2.28
CA GLY A 129 13.20 -18.33 -0.92
C GLY A 129 13.69 -17.05 -0.23
N LYS A 130 13.36 -15.86 -0.76
CA LYS A 130 13.68 -14.56 -0.15
C LYS A 130 12.41 -13.78 0.14
N ALA A 131 12.37 -13.15 1.31
CA ALA A 131 11.28 -12.29 1.74
C ALA A 131 11.67 -10.81 1.59
N HIS A 132 10.77 -10.01 1.05
CA HIS A 132 10.90 -8.58 0.84
C HIS A 132 9.70 -7.86 1.44
N GLY A 133 9.95 -6.98 2.42
CA GLY A 133 8.92 -6.21 3.12
C GLY A 133 9.01 -4.72 2.79
N PHE A 134 7.86 -4.06 2.65
CA PHE A 134 7.79 -2.61 2.53
C PHE A 134 6.49 -2.06 3.12
N GLN A 135 6.50 -0.76 3.41
CA GLN A 135 5.33 -0.03 3.87
C GLN A 135 5.07 1.19 3.00
N PHE A 136 3.81 1.59 2.91
CA PHE A 136 3.42 2.85 2.26
C PHE A 136 2.14 3.42 2.86
N ASN A 137 2.06 4.74 2.87
CA ASN A 137 0.84 5.46 3.22
C ASN A 137 -0.05 5.60 1.98
N GLN A 138 -1.36 5.49 2.18
CA GLN A 138 -2.34 5.70 1.13
C GLN A 138 -3.55 6.44 1.70
N GLU A 139 -3.91 7.54 1.07
CA GLU A 139 -5.22 8.16 1.26
C GLU A 139 -6.27 7.39 0.47
N LEU A 140 -7.31 6.96 1.16
CA LEU A 140 -8.37 6.10 0.64
C LEU A 140 -9.66 6.88 0.56
N PHE A 141 -10.45 6.63 -0.48
CA PHE A 141 -11.75 7.26 -0.70
C PHE A 141 -12.79 6.16 -0.95
N PRO A 142 -13.99 6.24 -0.34
CA PRO A 142 -15.13 5.51 -0.84
C PRO A 142 -15.46 6.02 -2.26
N ALA A 143 -16.01 5.16 -3.11
CA ALA A 143 -16.53 5.63 -4.41
C ALA A 143 -17.87 6.36 -4.22
N ASP A 144 -18.12 7.38 -5.04
CA ASP A 144 -19.39 8.10 -5.14
C ASP A 144 -20.50 7.22 -5.71
#